data_AF-A0A0E3ZWZ1-F1
#
_entry.id   AF-A0A0E3ZWZ1-F1
#
_cell.length_a   1.000
_cell.length_b   1.000
_cell.length_c   1.000
_cell.angle_alpha   90.00
_cell.angle_beta   90.00
_cell.angle_gamma   90.00
#
_symmetry.space_group_name_H-M   'P 1'
#
loop_
_entity.id
_entity.type
_entity.pdbx_description
1 polymer ?
#
loop_
_entity_poly.entity_id
_entity_poly.type
_entity_poly.pdbx_seq_one_letter_code
_entity_poly.pdbx_strand_id
1 'polypeptide(L)'
;MKSLNHKEIRQAFNHFLTWFTSLLLVTIACVYSCVQTSSRQATQLIQQKEAFDRVIYTDAMLADKVDSLYTYMSLMNTNQSQDDQQLQRLVTRKKEEFTKLVNQQQKSQRYFVVYNRLFSHVNEMLLLKDSLNKSMMEEGDLRDELRGCLQQAVEKNRQAKRGRSTKAF
;
A
#
# COMPACT_ATOMS: atom_id res chain seq x y z
N MET A 1 -81.20 24.65 31.83
CA MET A 1 -80.70 24.75 33.22
C MET A 1 -79.22 25.11 33.16
N LYS A 2 -78.82 26.30 33.63
CA LYS A 2 -77.42 26.76 33.68
C LYS A 2 -76.81 26.26 34.99
N SER A 3 -75.78 25.42 34.94
CA SER A 3 -75.12 24.93 36.14
C SER A 3 -74.41 26.09 36.85
N LEU A 4 -74.61 26.21 38.18
CA LEU A 4 -73.96 27.26 38.99
C LEU A 4 -72.43 27.23 38.86
N ASN A 5 -71.85 26.07 38.53
CA ASN A 5 -70.40 25.88 38.48
C ASN A 5 -69.74 26.00 37.08
N HIS A 6 -70.42 26.63 36.13
CA HIS A 6 -69.90 26.85 34.76
C HIS A 6 -68.54 27.57 34.70
N LYS A 7 -68.18 28.39 35.70
CA LYS A 7 -66.90 29.10 35.75
C LYS A 7 -65.73 28.18 36.09
N GLU A 8 -65.87 27.32 37.10
CA GLU A 8 -64.83 26.35 37.46
C GLU A 8 -64.63 25.30 36.37
N ILE A 9 -65.74 24.83 35.76
CA ILE A 9 -65.69 23.90 34.63
C ILE A 9 -64.94 24.54 33.45
N ARG A 10 -65.21 25.80 33.14
CA ARG A 10 -64.52 26.53 32.05
C ARG A 10 -63.05 26.78 32.35
N GLN A 11 -62.70 27.04 33.61
CA GLN A 11 -61.30 27.22 34.03
C GLN A 11 -60.52 25.92 33.96
N ALA A 12 -61.07 24.82 34.48
CA ALA A 12 -60.46 23.48 34.39
C ALA A 12 -60.29 23.04 32.93
N PHE A 13 -61.31 23.29 32.10
CA PHE A 13 -61.24 22.99 30.66
C PHE A 13 -60.19 23.83 29.94
N ASN A 14 -60.08 25.12 30.24
CA ASN A 14 -59.02 25.98 29.67
C ASN A 14 -57.63 25.52 30.12
N HIS A 15 -57.46 25.13 31.39
CA HIS A 15 -56.19 24.62 31.89
C HIS A 15 -55.80 23.32 31.15
N PHE A 16 -56.73 22.37 31.03
CA PHE A 16 -56.55 21.15 30.25
C PHE A 16 -56.21 21.44 28.79
N LEU A 17 -56.94 22.36 28.15
CA LEU A 17 -56.71 22.75 26.76
C LEU A 17 -55.32 23.36 26.55
N THR A 18 -54.82 24.13 27.52
CA THR A 18 -53.48 24.74 27.44
C THR A 18 -52.39 23.67 27.56
N TRP A 19 -52.53 22.72 28.48
CA TRP A 19 -51.59 21.60 28.61
C TRP A 19 -51.63 20.67 27.40
N PHE A 20 -52.82 20.37 26.89
CA PHE A 20 -53.00 19.52 25.72
C PHE A 20 -52.39 20.15 24.46
N THR A 21 -52.61 21.45 24.23
CA THR A 21 -52.02 22.17 23.09
C THR A 21 -50.51 22.30 23.22
N SER A 22 -49.98 22.53 24.43
CA SER A 22 -48.54 22.52 24.69
C SER A 22 -47.92 21.16 24.39
N LEU A 23 -48.53 20.06 24.88
CA LEU A 23 -48.07 18.71 24.61
C LEU A 23 -48.09 18.38 23.11
N LEU A 24 -49.14 18.80 22.40
CA LEU A 24 -49.27 18.63 20.95
C LEU A 24 -48.13 19.33 20.21
N LEU A 25 -47.84 20.60 20.56
CA LEU A 25 -46.77 21.38 19.95
C LEU A 25 -45.39 20.76 20.21
N VAL A 26 -45.13 20.32 21.45
CA VAL A 26 -43.86 19.65 21.80
C VAL A 26 -43.70 18.36 21.00
N THR A 27 -44.76 17.58 20.84
CA THR A 27 -44.73 16.33 20.06
C THR A 27 -44.42 16.60 18.59
N ILE A 28 -45.06 17.61 17.99
CA ILE A 28 -44.79 18.02 16.60
C ILE A 28 -43.35 18.50 16.45
N ALA A 29 -42.85 19.33 17.37
CA ALA A 29 -41.47 19.82 17.36
C ALA A 29 -40.45 18.69 17.49
N CYS A 30 -40.73 17.67 18.32
CA CYS A 30 -39.89 16.50 18.48
C CYS A 30 -39.82 15.67 17.19
N VAL A 31 -40.96 15.34 16.59
CA VAL A 31 -41.03 14.60 15.31
C VAL A 31 -40.31 15.37 14.20
N TYR A 32 -40.55 16.67 14.09
CA TYR A 32 -39.88 17.53 13.10
C TYR A 32 -38.36 17.52 13.29
N SER A 33 -37.89 17.67 14.53
CA SER A 33 -36.45 17.63 14.85
C SER A 33 -35.83 16.27 14.54
N CYS A 34 -36.54 15.17 14.82
CA CYS A 34 -36.08 13.82 14.49
C CYS A 34 -35.94 13.61 12.98
N VAL A 35 -36.90 14.04 12.17
CA VAL A 35 -36.85 13.94 10.70
C VAL A 35 -35.74 14.83 10.12
N GLN A 36 -35.61 16.05 10.64
CA GLN A 36 -34.56 16.98 10.21
C GLN A 36 -33.15 16.49 10.58
N THR A 37 -33.03 15.82 11.74
CA THR A 37 -31.77 15.23 12.19
C THR A 37 -31.43 13.97 11.39
N SER A 38 -32.41 13.11 11.13
CA SER A 38 -32.17 11.86 10.38
C SER A 38 -31.73 12.13 8.94
N SER A 39 -32.32 13.12 8.28
CA SER A 39 -31.91 13.53 6.92
C SER A 39 -30.47 14.05 6.89
N ARG A 40 -30.08 14.90 7.85
CA ARG A 40 -28.70 15.42 7.94
C ARG A 40 -27.69 14.31 8.24
N GLN A 41 -28.02 13.41 9.16
CA GLN A 41 -27.17 12.26 9.48
C GLN A 41 -27.03 11.29 8.31
N ALA A 42 -28.11 11.03 7.57
CA ALA A 42 -28.08 10.18 6.39
C ALA A 42 -27.14 10.74 5.31
N THR A 43 -27.21 12.06 5.04
CA THR A 43 -26.31 12.70 4.08
C THR A 43 -24.84 12.63 4.53
N GLN A 44 -24.57 12.89 5.81
CA GLN A 44 -23.21 12.78 6.35
C GLN A 44 -22.69 11.33 6.29
N LEU A 45 -23.54 10.35 6.56
CA LEU A 45 -23.19 8.94 6.49
C LEU A 45 -22.87 8.51 5.05
N ILE A 46 -23.65 8.96 4.06
CA ILE A 46 -23.38 8.69 2.65
C ILE A 46 -22.04 9.29 2.23
N GLN A 47 -21.75 10.54 2.62
CA GLN A 47 -20.48 11.19 2.29
C GLN A 47 -19.28 10.46 2.92
N GLN A 48 -19.41 10.03 4.18
CA GLN A 48 -18.36 9.25 4.85
C GLN A 48 -18.19 7.87 4.20
N LYS A 49 -19.30 7.22 3.83
CA LYS A 49 -19.28 5.95 3.11
C LYS A 49 -18.57 6.07 1.76
N GLU A 50 -18.87 7.08 0.96
CA GLU A 50 -18.18 7.29 -0.32
C GLU A 50 -16.67 7.53 -0.15
N ALA A 51 -16.29 8.29 0.87
CA ALA A 51 -14.88 8.51 1.18
C ALA A 51 -14.18 7.20 1.59
N PHE A 52 -14.86 6.37 2.38
CA PHE A 52 -14.36 5.07 2.81
C PHE A 52 -14.27 4.07 1.64
N ASP A 53 -15.32 3.96 0.83
CA ASP A 53 -15.37 3.08 -0.34
C ASP A 53 -14.26 3.44 -1.35
N ARG A 54 -13.97 4.74 -1.53
CA ARG A 54 -12.82 5.19 -2.34
C ARG A 54 -11.48 4.69 -1.80
N VAL A 55 -11.27 4.74 -0.48
CA VAL A 55 -10.04 4.25 0.15
C VAL A 55 -9.91 2.74 -0.02
N ILE A 56 -10.97 1.98 0.27
CA ILE A 56 -10.96 0.51 0.12
C ILE A 56 -10.73 0.08 -1.34
N TYR A 57 -11.40 0.72 -2.29
CA TYR A 57 -11.20 0.39 -3.70
C TYR A 57 -9.75 0.63 -4.13
N THR A 58 -9.17 1.75 -3.69
CA THR A 58 -7.78 2.07 -3.97
C THR A 58 -6.83 1.08 -3.31
N ASP A 59 -7.11 0.69 -2.05
CA ASP A 59 -6.33 -0.30 -1.30
C ASP A 59 -6.32 -1.67 -2.00
N ALA A 60 -7.48 -2.16 -2.43
CA ALA A 60 -7.60 -3.40 -3.19
C ALA A 60 -6.82 -3.36 -4.50
N MET A 61 -6.91 -2.26 -5.25
CA MET A 61 -6.13 -2.05 -6.47
C MET A 61 -4.63 -2.02 -6.20
N LEU A 62 -4.21 -1.42 -5.09
CA LEU A 62 -2.81 -1.31 -4.70
C LEU A 62 -2.24 -2.65 -4.22
N ALA A 63 -3.06 -3.46 -3.53
CA ALA A 63 -2.72 -4.81 -3.12
C ALA A 63 -2.42 -5.72 -4.33
N ASP A 64 -3.29 -5.73 -5.34
CA ASP A 64 -3.09 -6.47 -6.59
C ASP A 64 -1.80 -6.02 -7.32
N LYS A 65 -1.58 -4.70 -7.37
CA LYS A 65 -0.35 -4.12 -7.92
C LYS A 65 0.90 -4.55 -7.18
N VAL A 66 0.87 -4.60 -5.84
CA VAL A 66 1.98 -5.09 -5.02
C VAL A 66 2.26 -6.58 -5.27
N ASP A 67 1.22 -7.40 -5.42
CA ASP A 67 1.38 -8.83 -5.69
C ASP A 67 2.04 -9.09 -7.06
N SER A 68 1.65 -8.30 -8.07
CA SER A 68 2.32 -8.31 -9.38
C SER A 68 3.79 -7.90 -9.27
N LEU A 69 4.10 -6.88 -8.45
CA LEU A 69 5.47 -6.41 -8.22
C LEU A 69 6.32 -7.48 -7.52
N TYR A 70 5.74 -8.16 -6.54
CA TYR A 70 6.38 -9.27 -5.84
C TYR A 70 6.70 -10.41 -6.80
N THR A 71 5.77 -10.76 -7.68
CA THR A 71 5.98 -11.77 -8.73
C THR A 71 7.16 -11.41 -9.64
N TYR A 72 7.24 -10.16 -10.10
CA TYR A 72 8.39 -9.70 -10.91
C TYR A 72 9.71 -9.72 -10.14
N MET A 73 9.70 -9.36 -8.86
CA MET A 73 10.89 -9.47 -8.00
C MET A 73 11.32 -10.92 -7.79
N SER A 74 10.38 -11.84 -7.63
CA SER A 74 10.69 -13.28 -7.51
C SER A 74 11.33 -13.80 -8.80
N LEU A 75 10.85 -13.40 -9.97
CA LEU A 75 11.43 -13.80 -11.26
C LEU A 75 12.86 -13.26 -11.45
N MET A 76 13.15 -12.07 -10.93
CA MET A 76 14.47 -11.44 -10.97
C MET A 76 15.50 -12.15 -10.09
N ASN A 77 15.05 -12.95 -9.13
CA ASN A 77 15.95 -13.78 -8.34
C ASN A 77 16.36 -15.07 -9.08
N THR A 78 15.54 -15.54 -10.02
CA THR A 78 15.70 -16.85 -10.67
C THR A 78 16.44 -16.79 -12.01
N ASN A 79 16.35 -15.68 -12.73
CA ASN A 79 17.09 -15.45 -13.97
C ASN A 79 18.43 -14.78 -13.62
N GLN A 80 19.54 -15.17 -14.28
CA GLN A 80 20.88 -14.76 -13.85
C GLN A 80 21.78 -14.20 -14.95
N SER A 81 21.31 -13.96 -16.19
CA SER A 81 22.29 -13.65 -17.25
C SER A 81 21.88 -12.81 -18.46
N GLN A 82 20.63 -12.42 -18.69
CA GLN A 82 20.35 -11.50 -19.82
C GLN A 82 19.07 -10.67 -19.72
N ASP A 83 18.01 -11.20 -19.12
CA ASP A 83 16.70 -10.52 -19.02
C ASP A 83 16.54 -9.66 -17.76
N ASP A 84 17.51 -9.72 -16.84
CA ASP A 84 17.46 -9.05 -15.53
C ASP A 84 17.42 -7.52 -15.65
N GLN A 85 18.15 -6.93 -16.61
CA GLN A 85 18.10 -5.48 -16.81
C GLN A 85 16.73 -5.00 -17.27
N GLN A 86 16.03 -5.78 -18.11
CA GLN A 86 14.69 -5.43 -18.56
C GLN A 86 13.69 -5.58 -17.41
N LEU A 87 13.81 -6.65 -16.64
CA LEU A 87 12.97 -6.91 -15.48
C LEU A 87 13.18 -5.88 -14.36
N GLN A 88 14.42 -5.45 -14.12
CA GLN A 88 14.77 -4.38 -13.18
C GLN A 88 14.17 -3.03 -13.58
N ARG A 89 14.22 -2.69 -14.88
CA ARG A 89 13.56 -1.48 -15.42
C ARG A 89 12.04 -1.57 -15.26
N LEU A 90 11.45 -2.75 -15.50
CA LEU A 90 10.02 -2.97 -15.32
C LEU A 90 9.60 -2.78 -13.86
N VAL A 91 10.31 -3.40 -12.91
CA VAL A 91 10.06 -3.26 -11.47
C VAL A 91 10.19 -1.80 -11.02
N THR A 92 11.23 -1.10 -11.49
CA THR A 92 11.45 0.33 -11.17
C THR A 92 10.32 1.20 -11.72
N ARG A 93 9.91 0.98 -12.98
CA ARG A 93 8.81 1.72 -13.61
C ARG A 93 7.48 1.48 -12.90
N LYS A 94 7.19 0.22 -12.54
CA LYS A 94 5.97 -0.16 -11.80
C LYS A 94 5.95 0.45 -10.40
N LYS A 95 7.08 0.41 -9.69
CA LYS A 95 7.24 1.11 -8.41
C LYS A 95 6.93 2.60 -8.52
N GLU A 96 7.49 3.27 -9.53
CA GLU A 96 7.28 4.71 -9.73
C GLU A 96 5.81 5.04 -10.05
N GLU A 97 5.17 4.22 -10.90
CA GLU A 97 3.73 4.31 -11.20
C GLU A 97 2.89 4.20 -9.92
N PHE A 98 3.20 3.23 -9.06
CA PHE A 98 2.45 2.98 -7.82
C PHE A 98 2.69 4.08 -6.78
N THR A 99 3.92 4.58 -6.69
CA THR A 99 4.27 5.71 -5.82
C THR A 99 3.53 6.98 -6.26
N LYS A 100 3.38 7.23 -7.57
CA LYS A 100 2.57 8.34 -8.09
C LYS A 100 1.09 8.18 -7.75
N LEU A 101 0.53 6.97 -7.89
CA LEU A 101 -0.85 6.66 -7.50
C LEU A 101 -1.11 6.95 -6.01
N VAL A 102 -0.19 6.55 -5.13
CA VAL A 102 -0.28 6.84 -3.69
C VAL A 102 -0.18 8.33 -3.40
N ASN A 103 0.75 9.04 -4.05
CA ASN A 103 0.97 10.47 -3.82
C ASN A 103 -0.17 11.34 -4.37
N GLN A 104 -0.85 10.92 -5.43
CA GLN A 104 -2.02 11.60 -5.97
C GLN A 104 -3.21 11.56 -4.98
N GLN A 105 -3.24 10.58 -4.07
CA GLN A 105 -4.23 10.45 -2.99
C GLN A 105 -3.85 11.27 -1.74
N GLN A 106 -3.44 12.53 -1.92
CA GLN A 106 -2.85 13.38 -0.88
C GLN A 106 -3.74 13.55 0.38
N LYS A 107 -5.08 13.48 0.24
CA LYS A 107 -6.03 13.53 1.37
C LYS A 107 -6.06 12.24 2.22
N SER A 108 -5.66 11.11 1.64
CA SER A 108 -5.69 9.78 2.25
C SER A 108 -4.30 9.21 2.49
N GLN A 109 -3.24 10.02 2.37
CA GLN A 109 -1.84 9.59 2.47
C GLN A 109 -1.53 8.79 3.75
N ARG A 110 -2.20 9.13 4.87
CA ARG A 110 -2.03 8.43 6.16
C ARG A 110 -2.42 6.95 6.08
N TYR A 111 -3.39 6.59 5.24
CA TYR A 111 -3.83 5.21 5.08
C TYR A 111 -2.88 4.38 4.21
N PHE A 112 -2.02 5.02 3.39
CA PHE A 112 -1.14 4.36 2.43
C PHE A 112 0.36 4.39 2.83
N VAL A 113 0.67 4.73 4.08
CA VAL A 113 2.05 4.81 4.59
C VAL A 113 2.78 3.47 4.45
N VAL A 114 2.08 2.36 4.65
CA VAL A 114 2.66 1.00 4.54
C VAL A 114 3.15 0.72 3.12
N TYR A 115 2.38 1.11 2.11
CA TYR A 115 2.78 0.96 0.70
C TYR A 115 4.02 1.79 0.36
N ASN A 116 4.08 3.04 0.85
CA ASN A 116 5.27 3.88 0.65
C ASN A 116 6.51 3.28 1.31
N ARG A 117 6.37 2.72 2.52
CA ARG A 117 7.48 2.02 3.20
C ARG A 117 7.90 0.78 2.41
N LEU A 118 6.94 0.00 1.91
CA LEU A 118 7.23 -1.17 1.08
C LEU A 118 8.01 -0.78 -0.19
N PHE A 119 7.56 0.24 -0.92
CA PHE A 119 8.26 0.73 -2.12
C PHE A 119 9.66 1.29 -1.84
N SER A 120 9.91 1.76 -0.61
CA SER A 120 11.27 2.11 -0.16
C SER A 120 12.14 0.87 -0.03
N HIS A 121 11.65 -0.19 0.61
CA HIS A 121 12.40 -1.45 0.75
C HIS A 121 12.65 -2.16 -0.59
N VAL A 122 11.74 -2.05 -1.55
CA VAL A 122 12.00 -2.53 -2.94
C VAL A 122 13.23 -1.86 -3.52
N ASN A 123 13.44 -0.57 -3.26
CA ASN A 123 14.61 0.17 -3.73
C ASN A 123 15.90 -0.36 -3.12
N GLU A 124 15.89 -0.59 -1.81
CA GLU A 124 17.02 -1.16 -1.09
C GLU A 124 17.36 -2.55 -1.62
N MET A 125 16.36 -3.40 -1.87
CA MET A 125 16.55 -4.74 -2.43
C MET A 125 17.18 -4.69 -3.83
N LEU A 126 16.73 -3.78 -4.70
CA LEU A 126 17.31 -3.60 -6.03
C LEU A 126 18.78 -3.19 -5.95
N LEU A 127 19.12 -2.24 -5.07
CA LEU A 127 20.51 -1.81 -4.85
C LEU A 127 21.39 -2.94 -4.30
N LEU A 128 20.84 -3.75 -3.38
CA LEU A 128 21.54 -4.92 -2.84
C LEU A 128 21.80 -5.98 -3.92
N LYS A 129 20.83 -6.24 -4.81
CA LYS A 129 20.98 -7.18 -5.93
C LYS A 129 22.07 -6.72 -6.92
N ASP A 130 22.12 -5.43 -7.25
CA ASP A 130 23.18 -4.86 -8.08
C ASP A 130 24.56 -5.04 -7.45
N SER A 131 24.67 -4.75 -6.14
CA SER A 131 25.92 -4.92 -5.39
C SER A 131 26.36 -6.39 -5.33
N LEU A 132 25.41 -7.32 -5.15
CA LEU A 132 25.68 -8.75 -5.13
C LEU A 132 26.16 -9.24 -6.49
N ASN A 133 25.49 -8.84 -7.57
CA ASN A 133 25.89 -9.21 -8.93
C ASN A 133 27.31 -8.72 -9.24
N LYS A 134 27.66 -7.49 -8.83
CA LYS A 134 29.02 -6.96 -8.99
C LYS A 134 30.05 -7.81 -8.22
N SER A 135 29.75 -8.16 -6.97
CA SER A 135 30.62 -9.01 -6.16
C SER A 135 30.81 -10.41 -6.76
N MET A 136 29.76 -11.00 -7.34
CA MET A 136 29.85 -12.29 -8.02
C MET A 136 30.70 -12.22 -9.29
N MET A 137 30.62 -11.12 -10.05
CA MET A 137 31.48 -10.91 -11.21
C MET A 137 32.95 -10.78 -10.80
N GLU A 138 33.25 -9.97 -9.77
CA GLU A 138 34.61 -9.82 -9.23
C GLU A 138 35.18 -11.16 -8.73
N GLU A 139 34.38 -11.99 -8.06
CA GLU A 139 34.80 -13.33 -7.64
C GLU A 139 35.10 -14.23 -8.85
N GLY A 140 34.28 -14.16 -9.89
CA GLY A 140 34.47 -14.90 -11.14
C GLY A 140 35.79 -14.52 -11.82
N ASP A 141 36.05 -13.23 -11.99
CA ASP A 141 37.26 -12.70 -12.61
C ASP A 141 38.52 -13.14 -11.83
N LEU A 142 38.50 -13.01 -10.50
CA LEU A 142 39.60 -13.45 -9.64
C LEU A 142 39.85 -14.96 -9.74
N ARG A 143 38.78 -15.75 -9.81
CA ARG A 143 38.86 -17.20 -9.92
C ARG A 143 39.40 -17.64 -11.27
N ASP A 144 39.06 -16.95 -12.34
CA ASP A 144 39.60 -17.19 -13.67
C ASP A 144 41.07 -16.76 -13.78
N GLU A 145 41.46 -15.65 -13.15
CA GLU A 145 42.87 -15.24 -13.02
C GLU A 145 43.69 -16.29 -12.26
N LEU A 146 43.20 -16.76 -11.11
CA LEU A 146 43.84 -17.83 -10.33
C LEU A 146 43.99 -19.13 -11.14
N ARG A 147 42.97 -19.52 -11.90
CA ARG A 147 43.03 -20.68 -12.81
C ARG A 147 44.08 -20.48 -13.89
N GLY A 148 44.15 -19.28 -14.49
CA GLY A 148 45.17 -18.92 -15.47
C GLY A 148 46.58 -19.02 -14.91
N CYS A 149 46.83 -18.45 -13.72
CA CYS A 149 48.11 -18.57 -13.04
C CYS A 149 48.50 -20.03 -12.73
N LEU A 150 47.54 -20.83 -12.27
CA LEU A 150 47.77 -22.25 -11.97
C LEU A 150 48.15 -23.04 -13.23
N GLN A 151 47.44 -22.83 -14.34
CA GLN A 151 47.73 -23.46 -15.62
C GLN A 151 49.13 -23.10 -16.13
N GLN A 152 49.48 -21.80 -16.10
CA GLN A 152 50.82 -21.35 -16.49
C GLN A 152 51.92 -21.96 -15.61
N ALA A 153 51.69 -22.08 -14.29
CA ALA A 153 52.64 -22.71 -13.38
C ALA A 153 52.82 -24.21 -13.68
N VAL A 154 51.75 -24.92 -14.03
CA VAL A 154 51.81 -26.33 -14.46
C VAL A 154 52.58 -26.48 -15.78
N GLU A 155 52.34 -25.60 -16.75
CA GLU A 155 53.03 -25.61 -18.04
C GLU A 155 54.53 -25.32 -17.90
N LYS A 156 54.91 -24.29 -17.14
CA LYS A 156 56.31 -23.98 -16.84
C LYS A 156 57.02 -25.17 -16.17
N ASN A 157 56.36 -25.85 -15.22
CA ASN A 157 56.90 -27.05 -14.60
C ASN A 157 57.07 -28.22 -15.58
N ARG A 158 56.11 -28.42 -16.52
CA ARG A 158 56.23 -29.43 -17.58
C ARG A 158 57.41 -29.13 -18.53
N GLN A 159 57.60 -27.87 -18.91
CA GLN A 159 58.71 -27.44 -19.76
C GLN A 159 60.07 -27.60 -19.05
N ALA A 160 60.16 -27.22 -17.77
CA ALA A 160 61.36 -27.40 -16.97
C ALA A 160 61.77 -28.88 -16.83
N LYS A 161 60.80 -29.79 -16.65
CA LYS A 161 61.06 -31.24 -16.66
C LYS A 161 61.56 -31.74 -18.01
N ARG A 162 60.98 -31.29 -19.13
CA ARG A 162 61.42 -31.67 -20.48
C ARG A 162 62.84 -31.19 -20.79
N GLY A 163 63.16 -29.92 -20.50
CA GLY A 163 64.49 -29.36 -20.73
C GLY A 163 65.61 -29.95 -19.86
N ARG A 164 65.26 -30.52 -18.69
CA ARG A 164 66.21 -31.24 -17.83
C ARG A 164 66.52 -32.66 -18.36
N SER A 165 65.59 -33.26 -19.13
CA SER A 165 65.79 -34.58 -19.75
C SER A 165 66.66 -34.52 -21.02
N THR A 166 66.69 -33.39 -21.74
CA THR A 166 67.49 -33.22 -22.96
C THR A 166 68.95 -32.86 -22.71
N LYS A 167 69.31 -32.44 -21.48
CA LYS A 167 70.71 -32.14 -21.08
C LYS A 167 71.43 -33.35 -20.47
N ALA A 168 70.77 -34.50 -20.41
CA ALA A 168 71.29 -35.73 -19.81
C ALA A 168 71.76 -36.77 -20.86
N PHE A 169 71.83 -36.38 -22.14
CA PHE A 169 72.44 -37.14 -23.23
C PHE A 169 73.59 -36.34 -23.82
#